data_AF-B9A7X8-F1
#
_entry.id   AF-B9A7X8-F1
#
_cell.length_a   1.000
_cell.length_b   1.000
_cell.length_c   1.000
_cell.angle_alpha   90.00
_cell.angle_beta   90.00
_cell.angle_gamma   90.00
#
_symmetry.space_group_name_H-M   'P 1'
#
loop_
_entity.id
_entity.type
_entity.pdbx_description
1 polymer ?
#
loop_
_entity_poly.entity_id
_entity_poly.type
_entity_poly.pdbx_seq_one_letter_code
_entity_poly.pdbx_strand_id
1 'polypeptide(L)'
;MKKPSKEWREFGQLIDIVDIRIGKQVRLLDKLKKERQELAESIKSKWLDIETLQNELKVLNIIQEKDALTRLFRRREGIKSKIESLFFEASLARQDLEELDEKIHDAELEKKKLEKRKDALTEMRVHLL
;
A
#
# COMPACT_ATOMS: atom_id res chain seq x y z
N MET A 1 5.56 -35.36 -38.29
CA MET A 1 5.94 -34.57 -37.10
C MET A 1 6.31 -35.56 -35.99
N LYS A 2 7.56 -35.56 -35.51
CA LYS A 2 7.98 -36.46 -34.41
C LYS A 2 7.20 -36.08 -33.15
N LYS A 3 6.64 -37.07 -32.44
CA LYS A 3 5.95 -36.84 -31.16
C LYS A 3 6.93 -36.15 -30.20
N PRO A 4 6.52 -35.08 -29.49
CA PRO A 4 7.37 -34.47 -28.47
C PRO A 4 7.76 -35.53 -27.43
N SER A 5 9.04 -35.56 -27.06
CA SER A 5 9.54 -36.46 -26.02
C SER A 5 8.78 -36.23 -24.71
N LYS A 6 8.77 -37.23 -23.84
CA LYS A 6 8.17 -37.11 -22.49
C LYS A 6 8.76 -35.90 -21.75
N GLU A 7 10.08 -35.73 -21.85
CA GLU A 7 10.84 -34.60 -21.32
C GLU A 7 10.34 -33.27 -21.87
N TRP A 8 10.07 -33.16 -23.17
CA TRP A 8 9.55 -31.92 -23.78
C TRP A 8 8.20 -31.49 -23.20
N ARG A 9 7.33 -32.46 -22.87
CA ARG A 9 6.04 -32.19 -22.20
C ARG A 9 6.21 -31.79 -20.73
N GLU A 10 7.11 -32.45 -20.01
CA GLU A 10 7.43 -32.12 -18.61
C GLU A 10 8.03 -30.70 -18.49
N PHE A 11 8.91 -30.30 -19.41
CA PHE A 11 9.42 -28.93 -19.49
C PHE A 11 8.32 -27.89 -19.76
N GLY A 12 7.35 -28.20 -20.62
CA GLY A 12 6.19 -27.35 -20.85
C GLY A 12 5.38 -27.12 -19.57
N GLN A 13 5.11 -28.18 -18.81
CA GLN A 13 4.40 -28.09 -17.53
C GLN A 13 5.14 -27.24 -16.50
N LEU A 14 6.48 -27.29 -16.46
CA LEU A 14 7.28 -26.44 -15.58
C LEU A 14 7.14 -24.95 -15.94
N ILE A 15 7.13 -24.61 -17.22
CA ILE A 15 6.91 -23.23 -17.68
C ILE A 15 5.51 -22.76 -17.28
N ASP A 16 4.48 -23.59 -17.50
CA ASP A 16 3.09 -23.26 -17.13
C ASP A 16 2.96 -23.01 -15.61
N ILE A 17 3.63 -23.81 -14.78
CA ILE A 17 3.66 -23.61 -13.32
C ILE A 17 4.29 -22.27 -12.96
N VAL A 18 5.40 -21.90 -13.60
CA VAL A 18 6.06 -20.61 -13.36
C VAL A 18 5.15 -19.47 -13.81
N ASP A 19 4.49 -19.58 -14.95
CA ASP A 19 3.52 -18.59 -15.44
C ASP A 19 2.35 -18.39 -14.47
N ILE A 20 1.79 -19.47 -13.93
CA ILE A 20 0.76 -19.38 -12.89
C ILE A 20 1.27 -18.62 -11.66
N ARG A 21 2.52 -18.87 -11.24
CA ARG A 21 3.13 -18.16 -10.10
C ARG A 21 3.36 -16.68 -10.40
N ILE A 22 3.83 -16.31 -11.60
CA ILE A 22 3.94 -14.92 -12.04
C ILE A 22 2.56 -14.25 -11.99
N GLY A 23 1.54 -14.92 -12.53
CA GLY A 23 0.16 -14.41 -12.51
C GLY A 23 -0.39 -14.20 -11.09
N LYS A 24 -0.06 -15.07 -10.13
CA LYS A 24 -0.39 -14.88 -8.71
C LYS A 24 0.33 -13.67 -8.13
N GLN A 25 1.60 -13.49 -8.48
CA GLN A 25 2.41 -12.37 -8.01
C GLN A 25 1.92 -11.02 -8.54
N VAL A 26 1.48 -10.96 -9.80
CA VAL A 26 0.84 -9.77 -10.39
C VAL A 26 -0.42 -9.40 -9.62
N ARG A 27 -1.32 -10.35 -9.36
CA ARG A 27 -2.56 -10.08 -8.59
C ARG A 27 -2.28 -9.60 -7.17
N LEU A 28 -1.26 -10.17 -6.53
CA LEU A 28 -0.82 -9.72 -5.21
C LEU A 28 -0.32 -8.27 -5.27
N LEU A 29 0.53 -7.93 -6.25
CA LEU A 29 1.03 -6.57 -6.44
C LEU A 29 -0.10 -5.58 -6.70
N ASP A 30 -1.08 -5.93 -7.53
CA ASP A 30 -2.24 -5.07 -7.80
C ASP A 30 -3.03 -4.79 -6.51
N LYS A 31 -3.23 -5.82 -5.68
CA LYS A 31 -3.89 -5.68 -4.37
C LYS A 31 -3.08 -4.76 -3.44
N LEU A 32 -1.78 -5.02 -3.28
CA LEU A 32 -0.93 -4.23 -2.39
C LEU A 32 -0.82 -2.77 -2.85
N LYS A 33 -0.72 -2.51 -4.16
CA LYS A 33 -0.67 -1.15 -4.71
C LYS A 33 -1.98 -0.40 -4.47
N LYS A 34 -3.12 -1.10 -4.56
CA LYS A 34 -4.42 -0.52 -4.23
C LYS A 34 -4.53 -0.17 -2.75
N GLU A 35 -4.16 -1.11 -1.86
CA GLU A 35 -4.14 -0.87 -0.42
C GLU A 35 -3.22 0.31 -0.05
N ARG A 36 -2.04 0.39 -0.68
CA ARG A 36 -1.12 1.53 -0.52
C ARG A 36 -1.76 2.85 -0.93
N GLN A 37 -2.46 2.88 -2.07
CA GLN A 37 -3.12 4.09 -2.55
C GLN A 37 -4.22 4.53 -1.58
N GLU A 38 -5.08 3.62 -1.15
CA GLU A 38 -6.17 3.90 -0.21
C GLU A 38 -5.61 4.45 1.12
N LEU A 39 -4.52 3.88 1.61
CA LEU A 39 -3.85 4.33 2.84
C LEU A 39 -3.21 5.72 2.67
N ALA A 40 -2.54 5.97 1.55
CA ALA A 40 -1.96 7.28 1.24
C ALA A 40 -3.03 8.37 1.14
N GLU A 41 -4.18 8.06 0.53
CA GLU A 41 -5.35 8.96 0.48
C GLU A 41 -5.92 9.22 1.88
N SER A 42 -6.01 8.19 2.72
CA SER A 42 -6.44 8.32 4.11
C SER A 42 -5.51 9.24 4.92
N ILE A 43 -4.19 9.08 4.79
CA ILE A 43 -3.19 9.94 5.44
C ILE A 43 -3.39 11.39 4.98
N LYS A 44 -3.52 11.61 3.66
CA LYS A 44 -3.73 12.94 3.09
C LYS A 44 -5.01 13.59 3.64
N SER A 45 -6.10 12.85 3.76
CA SER A 45 -7.35 13.34 4.33
C SER A 45 -7.16 13.79 5.79
N LYS A 46 -6.49 12.99 6.62
CA LYS A 46 -6.23 13.36 8.03
C LYS A 46 -5.40 14.64 8.14
N TRP A 47 -4.43 14.84 7.26
CA TRP A 47 -3.65 16.08 7.23
C TRP A 47 -4.48 17.30 6.85
N LEU A 48 -5.43 17.16 5.92
CA LEU A 48 -6.36 18.23 5.58
C LEU A 48 -7.30 18.56 6.75
N ASP A 49 -7.75 17.55 7.48
CA ASP A 49 -8.56 17.73 8.69
C ASP A 49 -7.77 18.45 9.78
N ILE A 50 -6.51 18.07 9.99
CA ILE A 50 -5.59 18.76 10.91
C ILE A 50 -5.42 20.23 10.50
N GLU A 51 -5.20 20.52 9.23
CA GLU A 51 -5.08 21.89 8.73
C GLU A 51 -6.35 22.71 8.99
N THR A 52 -7.51 22.11 8.77
CA THR A 52 -8.82 22.72 9.05
C THR A 52 -8.96 23.05 10.54
N LEU A 53 -8.66 22.09 11.42
CA LEU A 53 -8.70 22.29 12.87
C LEU A 53 -7.68 23.32 13.35
N GLN A 54 -6.49 23.36 12.76
CA GLN A 54 -5.49 24.40 13.06
C GLN A 54 -5.99 25.79 12.67
N ASN A 55 -6.67 25.90 11.52
CA ASN A 55 -7.27 27.17 11.11
C ASN A 55 -8.43 27.56 12.02
N GLU A 56 -9.28 26.61 12.43
CA GLU A 56 -10.31 26.83 13.45
C GLU A 56 -9.69 27.37 14.75
N LEU A 57 -8.60 26.77 15.22
CA LEU A 57 -7.90 27.19 16.42
C LEU A 57 -7.35 28.64 16.32
N LYS A 58 -6.89 29.05 15.14
CA LYS A 58 -6.37 30.41 14.88
C LYS A 58 -7.46 31.47 14.94
N VAL A 59 -8.65 31.16 14.41
CA VAL A 59 -9.78 32.11 14.36
C VAL A 59 -10.69 32.01 15.59
N LEU A 60 -10.46 31.03 16.46
CA LEU A 60 -11.23 30.82 17.67
C LEU A 60 -11.15 32.04 18.60
N ASN A 61 -12.29 32.66 18.88
CA ASN A 61 -12.39 33.85 19.72
C ASN A 61 -13.41 33.67 20.86
N ILE A 62 -13.36 34.57 21.83
CA ILE A 62 -14.35 34.66 22.91
C ILE A 62 -15.72 34.99 22.28
N ILE A 63 -16.70 34.15 22.58
CA ILE A 63 -18.10 34.37 22.22
C ILE A 63 -18.79 34.99 23.44
N GLN A 64 -19.68 35.96 23.23
CA GLN A 64 -20.50 36.55 24.30
C GLN A 64 -21.50 35.50 24.82
N GLU A 65 -21.11 34.78 25.86
CA GLU A 65 -21.91 33.73 26.50
C GLU A 65 -21.59 33.65 28.00
N LYS A 66 -22.46 32.98 28.77
CA LYS A 66 -22.19 32.70 30.18
C LYS A 66 -20.94 31.81 30.30
N ASP A 67 -20.00 32.20 31.16
CA ASP A 67 -18.71 31.53 31.37
C ASP A 67 -17.84 31.50 30.10
N ALA A 68 -17.92 32.54 29.28
CA ALA A 68 -17.26 32.65 27.97
C ALA A 68 -15.77 32.24 27.96
N LEU A 69 -14.99 32.68 28.96
CA LEU A 69 -13.57 32.33 29.06
C LEU A 69 -13.37 30.83 29.28
N THR A 70 -14.08 30.25 30.26
CA THR A 70 -14.00 28.80 30.55
C THR A 70 -14.42 27.98 29.33
N ARG A 71 -15.48 28.40 28.64
CA ARG A 71 -15.95 27.73 27.42
C ARG A 71 -14.97 27.85 26.27
N LEU A 72 -14.31 29.01 26.11
CA LEU A 72 -13.23 29.19 25.13
C LEU A 72 -12.09 28.20 25.38
N PHE A 73 -11.60 28.10 26.63
CA PHE A 73 -10.53 27.15 26.96
C PHE A 73 -10.93 25.70 26.69
N ARG A 74 -12.17 25.32 27.04
CA ARG A 74 -12.68 23.97 26.73
C ARG A 74 -12.75 23.70 25.23
N ARG A 75 -13.24 24.65 24.42
CA ARG A 75 -13.24 24.52 22.95
C ARG A 75 -11.82 24.38 22.40
N ARG A 76 -10.91 25.23 22.86
CA ARG A 76 -9.51 25.23 22.45
C ARG A 76 -8.84 23.89 22.74
N GLU A 77 -9.05 23.36 23.94
CA GLU A 77 -8.49 22.07 24.36
C GLU A 77 -9.11 20.91 23.57
N GLY A 78 -10.42 20.95 23.31
CA GLY A 78 -11.09 19.97 22.48
C GLY A 78 -10.55 19.92 21.05
N ILE A 79 -10.28 21.08 20.43
CA ILE A 79 -9.67 21.14 19.08
C ILE A 79 -8.25 20.59 19.11
N LYS A 80 -7.43 20.96 20.10
CA LYS A 80 -6.06 20.44 20.24
C LYS A 80 -6.03 18.92 20.40
N SER A 81 -6.86 18.37 21.28
CA SER A 81 -6.94 16.92 21.48
C SER A 81 -7.34 16.18 20.21
N LYS A 82 -8.25 16.75 19.41
CA LYS A 82 -8.58 16.20 18.07
C LYS A 82 -7.40 16.22 17.12
N ILE A 83 -6.64 17.32 17.08
CA ILE A 83 -5.42 17.44 16.26
C ILE A 83 -4.40 16.37 16.67
N GLU A 84 -4.18 16.19 17.97
CA GLU A 84 -3.25 15.18 18.51
C GLU A 84 -3.68 13.75 18.13
N SER A 85 -4.98 13.45 18.24
CA SER A 85 -5.53 12.14 17.83
C SER A 85 -5.32 11.88 16.35
N LEU A 86 -5.69 12.83 15.49
CA LEU A 86 -5.52 12.70 14.04
C LEU A 86 -4.04 12.58 13.65
N PHE A 87 -3.15 13.32 14.31
CA PHE A 87 -1.72 13.24 14.07
C PHE A 87 -1.17 11.86 14.43
N PHE A 88 -1.62 11.30 15.57
CA PHE A 88 -1.24 9.96 15.99
C PHE A 88 -1.72 8.90 14.99
N GLU A 89 -2.99 8.96 14.58
CA GLU A 89 -3.54 8.06 13.57
C GLU A 89 -2.83 8.18 12.21
N ALA A 90 -2.51 9.40 11.78
CA ALA A 90 -1.75 9.62 10.54
C ALA A 90 -0.32 9.08 10.63
N SER A 91 0.28 9.11 11.81
CA SER A 91 1.63 8.55 12.07
C SER A 91 1.61 7.03 12.02
N LEU A 92 0.62 6.39 12.64
CA LEU A 92 0.42 4.94 12.54
C LEU A 92 0.19 4.50 11.09
N ALA A 93 -0.72 5.17 10.39
CA ALA A 93 -0.99 4.90 8.97
C ALA A 93 0.26 5.07 8.10
N ARG A 94 1.18 5.97 8.46
CA ARG A 94 2.44 6.14 7.74
C ARG A 94 3.40 4.97 7.96
N GLN A 95 3.45 4.40 9.16
CA GLN A 95 4.22 3.17 9.41
C GLN A 95 3.66 2.00 8.61
N ASP A 96 2.34 1.84 8.60
CA ASP A 96 1.66 0.82 7.79
C ASP A 96 1.96 0.99 6.29
N LEU A 97 2.08 2.24 5.81
CA LEU A 97 2.43 2.56 4.43
C LEU A 97 3.87 2.13 4.10
N GLU A 98 4.82 2.37 5.00
CA GLU A 98 6.22 1.95 4.87
C GLU A 98 6.30 0.42 4.80
N GLU A 99 5.58 -0.31 5.67
CA GLU A 99 5.51 -1.76 5.59
C GLU A 99 4.89 -2.26 4.27
N LEU A 100 3.87 -1.57 3.76
CA LEU A 100 3.26 -1.92 2.47
C LEU A 100 4.26 -1.71 1.32
N ASP A 101 5.06 -0.65 1.36
CA ASP A 101 6.10 -0.40 0.36
C ASP A 101 7.17 -1.50 0.38
N GLU A 102 7.58 -1.98 1.56
CA GLU A 102 8.47 -3.14 1.69
C GLU A 102 7.85 -4.42 1.10
N LYS A 103 6.59 -4.71 1.45
CA LYS A 103 5.85 -5.86 0.90
C LYS A 103 5.73 -5.79 -0.62
N ILE A 104 5.48 -4.60 -1.18
CA ILE A 104 5.46 -4.37 -2.63
C ILE A 104 6.84 -4.63 -3.23
N HIS A 105 7.91 -4.11 -2.61
CA HIS A 105 9.27 -4.29 -3.08
C HIS A 105 9.65 -5.79 -3.16
N ASP A 106 9.41 -6.53 -2.09
CA ASP A 106 9.67 -7.96 -2.03
C ASP A 106 8.86 -8.72 -3.10
N ALA A 107 7.60 -8.31 -3.28
CA ALA A 107 6.73 -8.91 -4.26
C ALA A 107 7.18 -8.64 -5.71
N GLU A 108 7.71 -7.46 -6.00
CA GLU A 108 8.29 -7.11 -7.30
C GLU A 108 9.59 -7.87 -7.56
N LEU A 109 10.43 -8.02 -6.54
CA LEU A 109 11.66 -8.81 -6.61
C LEU A 109 11.35 -10.28 -6.95
N GLU A 110 10.37 -10.87 -6.28
CA GLU A 110 9.97 -12.26 -6.52
C GLU A 110 9.38 -12.44 -7.92
N LYS A 111 8.53 -11.51 -8.39
CA LYS A 111 8.04 -11.51 -9.77
C LYS A 111 9.20 -11.53 -10.77
N LYS A 112 10.18 -10.65 -10.59
CA LYS A 112 11.36 -10.55 -11.47
C LYS A 112 12.20 -11.83 -11.46
N LYS A 113 12.33 -12.51 -10.32
CA LYS A 113 13.00 -13.81 -10.23
C LYS A 113 12.24 -14.89 -11.00
N LEU A 114 10.92 -14.94 -10.87
CA LEU A 114 10.07 -15.89 -11.58
C LEU A 114 10.11 -15.65 -13.11
N GLU A 115 10.09 -14.40 -13.56
CA GLU A 115 10.24 -14.04 -14.97
C GLU A 115 11.58 -14.52 -15.53
N LYS A 116 12.70 -14.21 -14.86
CA LYS A 116 14.02 -14.74 -15.27
C LYS A 116 14.07 -16.26 -15.33
N ARG A 117 13.41 -16.94 -14.37
CA ARG A 117 13.33 -18.40 -14.36
C ARG A 117 12.52 -18.92 -15.54
N LYS A 118 11.42 -18.26 -15.90
CA LYS A 118 10.62 -18.59 -17.06
C LYS A 118 11.43 -18.46 -18.35
N ASP A 119 12.17 -17.37 -18.49
CA ASP A 119 13.01 -17.11 -19.67
C ASP A 119 14.06 -18.22 -19.82
N ALA A 120 14.79 -18.54 -18.75
CA ALA A 120 15.76 -19.63 -18.76
C ALA A 120 15.15 -21.00 -19.09
N LEU A 121 13.96 -21.32 -18.54
CA LEU A 121 13.25 -22.56 -18.87
C LEU A 121 12.80 -22.61 -20.33
N THR A 122 12.41 -21.45 -20.88
CA THR A 122 11.97 -21.33 -22.27
C THR A 122 13.16 -21.53 -23.22
N GLU A 123 14.32 -20.94 -22.92
CA GLU A 123 15.58 -21.16 -23.65
C GLU A 123 15.98 -22.64 -23.63
N MET A 124 15.99 -23.27 -22.44
CA MET A 124 16.31 -24.71 -22.31
C MET A 124 15.36 -25.59 -23.12
N ARG A 125 14.07 -25.24 -23.17
CA ARG A 125 13.07 -25.97 -23.97
C ARG A 125 13.33 -25.86 -25.48
N VAL A 126 13.84 -24.73 -25.95
CA VAL A 126 14.26 -24.56 -27.36
C VAL A 126 15.46 -25.46 -27.68
N HIS A 127 16.40 -25.63 -26.74
CA HIS A 127 17.54 -26.55 -26.92
C HIS A 127 17.16 -28.04 -26.89
N LEU A 128 15.96 -28.39 -26.44
CA LEU A 128 15.42 -29.77 -26.43
C LEU A 128 14.60 -30.13 -27.70
N LEU A 129 14.44 -29.19 -28.64
CA LEU A 129 13.81 -29.39 -29.95
C LEU A 129 14.84 -29.81 -31.00
#